data_AF-A0A263BY21-F1
#
_entry.id   AF-A0A263BY21-F1
#
_cell.length_a   1.000
_cell.length_b   1.000
_cell.length_c   1.000
_cell.angle_alpha   90.00
_cell.angle_beta   90.00
_cell.angle_gamma   90.00
#
_symmetry.space_group_name_H-M   'P 1'
#
loop_
_entity.id
_entity.type
_entity.pdbx_description
1 polymer ?
#
loop_
_entity_poly.entity_id
_entity_poly.type
_entity_poly.pdbx_seq_one_letter_code
_entity_poly.pdbx_strand_id
1 'polypeptide(L)' 'MNSKHNPDNRKNNVERLHDMIENTQAKMEEAERIMEYSSSEEEKMRLREKNEHRQQSITAMQQEMADEAQARENGYQ' A
#
# COMPACT_ATOMS: atom_id res chain seq x y z
N MET A 1 3.40 -21.19 -21.81
CA MET A 1 3.05 -21.40 -20.39
C MET A 1 1.94 -20.43 -20.06
N ASN A 2 0.67 -20.85 -20.19
CA ASN A 2 -0.47 -20.03 -19.82
C ASN A 2 -0.58 -20.00 -18.31
N SER A 3 -0.08 -18.94 -17.67
CA SER A 3 -0.43 -18.64 -16.28
C SER A 3 -1.89 -18.23 -16.23
N LYS A 4 -2.78 -19.23 -16.23
CA LYS A 4 -4.19 -19.08 -15.90
C LYS A 4 -4.23 -18.69 -14.43
N HIS A 5 -4.08 -17.39 -14.17
CA HIS A 5 -4.27 -16.82 -12.85
C HIS A 5 -5.71 -17.14 -12.45
N ASN A 6 -5.87 -18.04 -11.49
CA ASN A 6 -7.19 -18.40 -10.98
C ASN A 6 -7.90 -17.11 -10.56
N PRO A 7 -9.14 -16.87 -11.04
CA PRO A 7 -9.92 -15.69 -10.66
C PRO A 7 -10.05 -15.51 -9.13
N ASP A 8 -10.09 -16.63 -8.40
CA ASP A 8 -10.13 -16.64 -6.94
C ASP A 8 -8.86 -16.10 -6.26
N ASN A 9 -7.69 -16.17 -6.92
CA ASN A 9 -6.46 -15.57 -6.38
C ASN A 9 -6.47 -14.04 -6.50
N ARG A 10 -7.13 -13.48 -7.53
CA ARG A 10 -7.13 -12.04 -7.77
C ARG A 10 -7.99 -11.27 -6.77
N LYS A 11 -9.12 -11.83 -6.34
CA LYS A 11 -9.93 -11.25 -5.25
C LYS A 11 -9.13 -11.18 -3.95
N ASN A 12 -8.39 -12.24 -3.65
CA ASN A 12 -7.53 -12.29 -2.49
C ASN A 12 -6.38 -11.27 -2.57
N ASN A 13 -5.84 -11.01 -3.77
CA ASN A 13 -4.82 -9.98 -3.97
C ASN A 13 -5.34 -8.56 -3.70
N VAL A 14 -6.54 -8.22 -4.20
CA VAL A 14 -7.16 -6.90 -3.95
C VAL A 14 -7.43 -6.68 -2.47
N GLU A 15 -8.02 -7.66 -1.78
CA GLU A 15 -8.27 -7.57 -0.32
C GLU A 15 -6.97 -7.42 0.46
N ARG A 16 -5.93 -8.20 0.12
CA ARG A 16 -4.60 -8.07 0.76
C ARG A 16 -3.96 -6.71 0.49
N LEU A 17 -4.03 -6.20 -0.73
CA LEU A 17 -3.48 -4.88 -1.09
C LEU A 17 -4.20 -3.78 -0.29
N HIS A 18 -5.52 -3.87 -0.17
CA HIS A 18 -6.31 -2.97 0.66
C HIS A 18 -5.85 -2.99 2.13
N ASP A 19 -5.78 -4.18 2.74
CA ASP A 19 -5.31 -4.34 4.13
C ASP A 19 -3.88 -3.79 4.32
N MET A 20 -2.99 -4.02 3.37
CA MET A 20 -1.61 -3.50 3.43
C MET A 20 -1.57 -1.97 3.31
N ILE A 21 -2.42 -1.37 2.47
CA ILE A 21 -2.55 0.09 2.35
C ILE A 21 -3.05 0.67 3.68
N GLU A 22 -4.14 0.17 4.23
CA GLU A 22 -4.71 0.66 5.50
C GLU A 22 -3.70 0.55 6.65
N ASN A 23 -3.03 -0.60 6.78
CA ASN A 23 -2.00 -0.79 7.80
C ASN A 23 -0.81 0.17 7.61
N THR A 24 -0.46 0.49 6.36
CA THR A 24 0.65 1.39 6.07
C THR A 24 0.26 2.84 6.37
N GLN A 25 -0.98 3.24 6.06
CA GLN A 25 -1.53 4.54 6.43
C GLN A 25 -1.57 4.73 7.95
N ALA A 26 -2.05 3.72 8.70
CA ALA A 26 -2.05 3.76 10.16
C ALA A 26 -0.64 3.97 10.75
N LYS A 27 0.38 3.32 10.16
CA LYS A 27 1.80 3.51 10.53
C LYS A 27 2.33 4.90 10.17
N MET A 28 1.83 5.52 9.09
CA MET A 28 2.20 6.89 8.72
C MET A 28 1.63 7.89 9.72
N GLU A 29 0.35 7.76 10.07
CA GLU A 29 -0.31 8.60 11.07
C GLU A 29 0.31 8.44 12.45
N GLU A 30 0.67 7.21 12.84
CA GLU A 30 1.40 6.96 14.09
C GLU A 30 2.77 7.65 14.10
N ALA A 31 3.52 7.55 13.00
CA ALA A 31 4.78 8.27 12.86
C ALA A 31 4.61 9.79 12.92
N GLU A 32 3.53 10.34 12.35
CA GLU A 32 3.20 11.77 12.43
C GLU A 32 2.90 12.20 13.86
N ARG A 33 2.12 11.42 14.61
CA ARG A 33 1.89 11.66 16.04
C ARG A 33 3.20 11.64 16.82
N ILE A 34 4.08 10.67 16.58
CA ILE A 34 5.39 10.61 17.25
C ILE A 34 6.23 11.85 16.92
N MET A 35 6.23 12.30 15.66
CA MET A 35 6.96 13.51 15.25
C MET A 35 6.45 14.77 15.95
N GLU A 36 5.14 14.88 16.22
CA GLU A 36 4.54 16.02 16.91
C GLU A 36 5.05 16.16 18.36
N TYR A 37 5.24 15.03 19.06
CA TYR A 37 5.72 15.02 20.45
C TYR A 37 7.25 14.85 20.58
N SER A 38 7.95 14.47 19.52
CA SER A 38 9.41 14.28 19.59
C SER A 38 10.14 15.61 19.71
N SER A 39 11.16 15.63 20.57
CA SER A 39 12.11 16.76 20.70
C SER A 39 13.38 16.55 19.87
N SER A 40 13.55 15.37 19.26
CA SER A 40 14.75 15.03 18.48
C SER A 40 14.52 15.30 17.00
N GLU A 41 15.23 16.28 16.45
CA GLU A 41 15.17 16.59 15.01
C GLU A 41 15.67 15.44 14.13
N GLU A 42 16.65 14.66 14.62
CA GLU A 42 17.10 13.45 13.92
C GLU A 42 15.99 12.40 13.82
N GLU A 43 15.26 12.18 14.92
CA GLU A 43 14.14 11.24 14.94
C GLU A 43 13.03 11.68 13.99
N LYS A 44 12.69 12.98 13.99
CA LYS A 44 11.71 13.54 13.05
C LYS A 44 12.13 13.35 11.60
N MET A 45 13.39 13.62 11.26
CA MET A 45 13.89 13.41 9.89
C MET A 45 13.76 11.95 9.46
N ARG A 46 14.17 11.00 10.33
CA ARG A 46 14.05 9.56 10.05
C ARG A 46 12.59 9.11 9.87
N LEU A 47 11.67 9.65 10.66
CA LEU A 47 10.23 9.34 10.53
C LEU A 47 9.63 9.94 9.25
N ARG A 48 10.03 11.16 8.85
CA ARG A 48 9.62 11.77 7.57
C ARG A 48 10.07 10.94 6.38
N GLU A 49 11.35 10.55 6.33
CA GLU A 49 11.89 9.71 5.25
C GLU A 49 11.15 8.36 5.16
N LYS A 50 10.85 7.74 6.31
CA LYS A 50 10.03 6.52 6.33
C LYS A 50 8.62 6.76 5.79
N ASN A 51 7.99 7.89 6.12
CA ASN A 51 6.67 8.22 5.59
C ASN A 51 6.69 8.50 4.09
N GLU A 52 7.74 9.12 3.57
CA GLU A 52 7.94 9.32 2.13
C GLU A 52 8.03 7.98 1.38
N HIS A 53 8.82 7.03 1.88
CA HIS A 53 8.89 5.69 1.31
C HIS A 53 7.57 4.92 1.42
N ARG A 54 6.84 5.07 2.53
CA ARG A 54 5.49 4.48 2.68
C ARG A 54 4.51 5.05 1.67
N GLN A 55 4.56 6.36 1.40
CA GLN A 55 3.73 7.00 0.39
C GLN A 55 4.00 6.43 -1.01
N GLN A 56 5.28 6.24 -1.36
CA GLN A 56 5.67 5.58 -2.62
C GLN A 56 5.15 4.15 -2.69
N SER A 57 5.26 3.39 -1.59
CA SER A 57 4.75 2.02 -1.49
C SER A 57 3.22 1.96 -1.64
N ILE A 58 2.47 2.89 -1.04
CA ILE A 58 1.01 2.98 -1.18
C ILE A 58 0.63 3.25 -2.63
N THR A 59 1.30 4.20 -3.28
CA THR A 59 1.04 4.50 -4.70
C THR A 59 1.24 3.27 -5.59
N ALA A 60 2.32 2.50 -5.36
CA ALA A 60 2.55 1.26 -6.10
C ALA A 60 1.46 0.21 -5.84
N MET A 61 1.03 0.01 -4.58
CA MET A 61 -0.05 -0.92 -4.24
C MET A 61 -1.40 -0.50 -4.85
N GLN A 62 -1.67 0.81 -4.90
CA GLN A 62 -2.89 1.35 -5.52
C GLN A 62 -2.89 1.12 -7.04
N GLN A 63 -1.74 1.26 -7.70
CA GLN A 63 -1.59 0.95 -9.12
C GLN A 63 -1.83 -0.55 -9.38
N GLU A 64 -1.22 -1.43 -8.58
CA GLU A 64 -1.42 -2.88 -8.67
C GLU A 64 -2.89 -3.27 -8.47
N MET A 65 -3.56 -2.65 -7.50
CA MET A 65 -4.98 -2.88 -7.23
C MET A 65 -5.87 -2.45 -8.41
N ALA A 66 -5.55 -1.33 -9.08
CA ALA A 66 -6.26 -0.87 -10.26
C ALA A 66 -6.06 -1.82 -11.46
N ASP A 67 -4.82 -2.28 -11.68
CA ASP A 67 -4.50 -3.23 -12.74
C ASP A 67 -5.22 -4.56 -12.52
N GLU A 68 -5.28 -5.07 -11.29
CA GLU A 68 -6.02 -6.29 -10.93
C GLU A 68 -7.53 -6.12 -11.13
N ALA A 69 -8.08 -4.95 -10.80
CA ALA A 69 -9.50 -4.64 -11.03
C ALA A 69 -9.84 -4.58 -12.53
N GLN A 70 -8.97 -3.96 -13.35
CA GLN A 70 -9.15 -3.91 -14.81
C GLN A 70 -8.97 -5.29 -15.45
N ALA A 71 -8.01 -6.09 -14.98
CA ALA A 71 -7.81 -7.46 -15.44
C ALA A 71 -9.01 -8.36 -15.09
N ARG A 72 -9.79 -8.02 -14.06
CA ARG A 72 -11.08 -8.67 -13.75
C ARG A 72 -12.14 -8.32 -14.79
N GLU A 73 -12.26 -7.05 -15.18
CA GLU A 73 -13.26 -6.59 -16.16
C GLU A 73 -12.98 -7.17 -17.56
N ASN A 74 -11.73 -7.17 -17.99
CA ASN A 74 -11.33 -7.64 -19.33
C ASN A 74 -11.23 -9.17 -19.45
N GLY A 75 -11.26 -9.91 -18.35
CA GLY A 75 -11.18 -11.38 -18.33
C GLY A 75 -12.52 -12.12 -18.53
N TYR A 76 -13.63 -11.39 -18.69
CA TYR A 76 -14.99 -11.91 -18.88
C TYR A 76 -15.54 -11.71 -20.31
N GLN A 77 -14.67 -11.57 -21.32
CA GLN A 77 -15.04 -11.68 -22.74
C GLN A 77 -14.68 -13.06 -23.31
#